data_AF-A0A0T6B2K0-F1
#
_entry.id   AF-A0A0T6B2K0-F1
#
_cell.length_a   1.000
_cell.length_b   1.000
_cell.length_c   1.000
_cell.angle_alpha   90.00
_cell.angle_beta   90.00
_cell.angle_gamma   90.00
#
_symmetry.space_group_name_H-M   'P 1'
#
loop_
_entity.id
_entity.type
_entity.pdbx_description
1 polymer ?
#
loop_
_entity_poly.entity_id
_entity_poly.type
_entity_poly.pdbx_seq_one_letter_code
_entity_poly.pdbx_strand_id
1 'polypeptide(L)'
;KHVYAWALDHRVHHKYTESDADPHNAKRGFWFSHVGWLFLTPHPDVVVKRKVVDMSDLEADPIVMWQKKYYPLLYFIFTIALPVGIPVYFWNENLWNSFWINYNARYCITLNIAYCVNSVAHMWGQKPYDRNINSVENVAVSVAALGEGWHNFHHVFPWDYKTGEFGTRFNLSTQFIDFFAWLGWAYDLKSATPKMIYNRAKKCGDGSHCWAHNEEKLDKRIFEGAELTDHEKDT
;
A
#
# COMPACT_ATOMS: atom_id res chain seq x y z
N LYS A 1 14.21 3.02 4.88
CA LYS A 1 13.77 4.40 5.20
C LYS A 1 12.97 4.38 6.49
N HIS A 2 13.04 5.42 7.33
CA HIS A 2 12.16 5.56 8.50
C HIS A 2 10.74 5.95 8.06
N VAL A 3 9.73 5.77 8.93
CA VAL A 3 8.30 5.93 8.61
C VAL A 3 8.01 7.33 8.06
N TYR A 4 8.52 8.37 8.72
CA TYR A 4 8.32 9.76 8.30
C TYR A 4 8.72 10.05 6.85
N ALA A 5 9.89 9.56 6.41
CA ALA A 5 10.38 9.81 5.04
C ALA A 5 9.63 8.96 4.01
N TRP A 6 9.24 7.73 4.39
CA TRP A 6 8.43 6.89 3.53
C TRP A 6 7.05 7.51 3.29
N ALA A 7 6.37 7.93 4.36
CA ALA A 7 5.05 8.57 4.28
C ALA A 7 5.10 9.88 3.48
N LEU A 8 6.14 10.69 3.64
CA LEU A 8 6.34 11.88 2.82
C LEU A 8 6.42 11.53 1.32
N ASP A 9 7.30 10.60 0.94
CA ASP A 9 7.44 10.19 -0.47
C ASP A 9 6.14 9.59 -1.00
N HIS A 10 5.42 8.81 -0.19
CA HIS A 10 4.16 8.18 -0.58
C HIS A 10 3.00 9.19 -0.73
N ARG A 11 2.91 10.19 0.16
CA ARG A 11 1.96 11.32 -0.01
C ARG A 11 2.23 12.11 -1.28
N VAL A 12 3.50 12.38 -1.57
CA VAL A 12 3.90 13.05 -2.83
C VAL A 12 3.51 12.17 -4.03
N HIS A 13 3.77 10.86 -3.97
CA HIS A 13 3.38 9.91 -5.01
C HIS A 13 1.88 9.93 -5.28
N HIS A 14 1.01 9.78 -4.29
CA HIS A 14 -0.44 9.82 -4.52
C HIS A 14 -0.92 11.16 -5.06
N LYS A 15 -0.37 12.27 -4.57
CA LYS A 15 -0.81 13.62 -4.97
C LYS A 15 -0.39 13.99 -6.39
N TYR A 16 0.75 13.46 -6.85
CA TYR A 16 1.37 13.85 -8.11
C TYR A 16 1.69 12.65 -9.00
N THR A 17 0.91 11.58 -8.86
CA THR A 17 1.15 10.28 -9.50
C THR A 17 1.34 10.42 -11.02
N GLU A 18 2.31 9.69 -11.55
CA GLU A 18 2.71 9.73 -12.97
C GLU A 18 3.05 11.13 -13.53
N SER A 19 3.63 11.99 -12.70
CA SER A 19 4.23 13.26 -13.13
C SER A 19 5.71 13.32 -12.74
N ASP A 20 6.42 14.35 -13.17
CA ASP A 20 7.82 14.57 -12.76
C ASP A 20 7.96 14.93 -11.28
N ALA A 21 6.86 15.18 -10.58
CA ALA A 21 6.82 15.32 -9.12
C ALA A 21 6.63 13.98 -8.38
N ASP A 22 6.32 12.88 -9.07
CA ASP A 22 6.24 11.54 -8.48
C ASP A 22 7.65 10.96 -8.25
N PRO A 23 8.03 10.60 -7.00
CA PRO A 23 9.35 10.04 -6.71
C PRO A 23 9.70 8.80 -7.52
N HIS A 24 8.71 7.98 -7.90
CA HIS A 24 8.90 6.73 -8.63
C HIS A 24 8.01 6.65 -9.87
N ASN A 25 7.85 7.79 -10.56
CA ASN A 25 7.06 7.97 -11.78
C ASN A 25 7.16 6.77 -12.75
N ALA A 26 6.08 5.99 -12.84
CA ALA A 26 5.98 4.81 -13.69
C ALA A 26 6.12 5.14 -15.19
N LYS A 27 5.83 6.38 -15.64
CA LYS A 27 6.01 6.79 -17.04
C LYS A 27 7.48 6.83 -17.48
N ARG A 28 8.42 6.85 -16.53
CA ARG A 28 9.87 6.75 -16.81
C ARG A 28 10.34 5.29 -17.01
N GLY A 29 9.42 4.33 -16.99
CA GLY A 29 9.67 2.94 -17.30
C GLY A 29 9.90 2.06 -16.07
N PHE A 30 9.85 0.74 -16.31
CA PHE A 30 9.88 -0.28 -15.26
C PHE A 30 11.09 -0.12 -14.34
N TRP A 31 12.29 -0.07 -14.91
CA TRP A 31 13.53 -0.01 -14.11
C TRP A 31 13.63 1.24 -13.25
N PHE A 32 13.13 2.38 -13.73
CA PHE A 32 13.10 3.61 -12.93
C PHE A 32 12.18 3.47 -11.73
N SER A 33 10.90 3.10 -11.97
CA SER A 33 9.88 2.94 -10.91
C SER A 33 10.18 1.81 -9.94
N HIS A 34 10.84 0.74 -10.40
CA HIS A 34 11.20 -0.40 -9.57
C HIS A 34 12.36 -0.06 -8.63
N VAL A 35 13.51 0.40 -9.14
CA VAL A 35 14.70 0.59 -8.30
C VAL A 35 15.54 1.81 -8.66
N GLY A 36 15.51 2.25 -9.92
CA GLY A 36 16.36 3.33 -10.42
C GLY A 36 16.16 4.65 -9.67
N TRP A 37 14.94 4.96 -9.23
CA TRP A 37 14.62 6.16 -8.47
C TRP A 37 15.39 6.30 -7.14
N LEU A 38 15.90 5.19 -6.57
CA LEU A 38 16.69 5.21 -5.34
C LEU A 38 18.15 5.60 -5.54
N PHE A 39 18.67 5.39 -6.75
CA PHE A 39 20.08 5.61 -7.09
C PHE A 39 20.32 6.87 -7.90
N LEU A 40 19.25 7.41 -8.49
CA LEU A 40 19.31 8.63 -9.28
C LEU A 40 18.96 9.85 -8.44
N THR A 41 19.53 11.00 -8.83
CA THR A 41 19.14 12.28 -8.27
C THR A 41 17.64 12.51 -8.52
N PRO A 42 16.83 12.82 -7.48
CA PRO A 42 15.41 13.11 -7.66
C PRO A 42 15.19 14.28 -8.63
N HIS A 43 14.11 14.23 -9.41
CA HIS A 43 13.72 15.35 -10.25
C HIS A 43 13.46 16.60 -9.39
N PRO A 44 13.80 17.83 -9.85
CA PRO A 44 13.59 19.05 -9.07
C PRO A 44 12.16 19.22 -8.54
N ASP A 45 11.15 18.81 -9.32
CA ASP A 45 9.75 18.91 -8.89
C ASP A 45 9.45 18.02 -7.69
N VAL A 46 10.05 16.83 -7.59
CA VAL A 46 9.93 15.98 -6.39
C VAL A 46 10.46 16.72 -5.17
N VAL A 47 11.61 17.40 -5.30
CA VAL A 47 12.23 18.17 -4.21
C VAL A 47 11.35 19.33 -3.78
N VAL A 48 10.74 20.03 -4.74
CA VAL A 48 9.80 21.13 -4.46
C VAL A 48 8.54 20.60 -3.79
N LYS A 49 7.94 19.52 -4.31
CA LYS A 49 6.68 18.97 -3.78
C LYS A 49 6.82 18.35 -2.40
N ARG A 50 7.96 17.75 -2.07
CA ARG A 50 8.27 17.28 -0.70
C ARG A 50 8.18 18.38 0.36
N LYS A 51 8.45 19.64 0.01
CA LYS A 51 8.43 20.76 0.97
C LYS A 51 7.04 21.29 1.28
N VAL A 52 6.05 20.99 0.44
CA VAL A 52 4.68 21.55 0.55
C VAL A 52 3.64 20.50 0.98
N VAL A 53 4.04 19.25 1.13
CA VAL A 53 3.20 18.22 1.73
C VAL A 53 3.19 18.42 3.23
N ASP A 54 1.99 18.53 3.80
CA ASP A 54 1.79 18.60 5.24
C ASP A 54 2.24 17.28 5.88
N MET A 55 3.00 17.39 6.97
CA MET A 55 3.54 16.29 7.75
C MET A 55 3.30 16.50 9.26
N SER A 56 2.52 17.53 9.62
CA SER A 56 2.31 17.95 11.01
C SER A 56 1.72 16.84 11.89
N ASP A 57 0.88 15.98 11.31
CA ASP A 57 0.33 14.81 11.98
C ASP A 57 1.41 13.78 12.39
N LEU A 58 2.40 13.55 11.53
CA LEU A 58 3.52 12.64 11.84
C LEU A 58 4.58 13.30 12.74
N GLU A 59 4.70 14.63 12.70
CA GLU A 59 5.56 15.39 13.62
C GLU A 59 4.98 15.41 15.04
N ALA A 60 3.65 15.41 15.16
CA ALA A 60 2.93 15.34 16.43
C ALA A 60 2.95 13.94 17.06
N ASP A 61 3.18 12.88 16.27
CA ASP A 61 3.26 11.51 16.76
C ASP A 61 4.65 11.22 17.41
N PRO A 62 4.71 11.02 18.74
CA PRO A 62 5.97 10.79 19.43
C PRO A 62 6.63 9.45 19.08
N ILE A 63 5.86 8.43 18.70
CA ILE A 63 6.37 7.11 18.30
C ILE A 63 7.06 7.23 16.94
N VAL A 64 6.44 7.93 15.98
CA VAL A 64 7.04 8.18 14.66
C VAL A 64 8.33 8.98 14.79
N MET A 65 8.33 10.03 15.62
CA MET A 65 9.51 10.87 15.80
C MET A 65 10.62 10.18 16.60
N TRP A 66 10.27 9.32 17.57
CA TRP A 66 11.22 8.43 18.23
C TRP A 66 11.85 7.45 17.22
N GLN A 67 11.04 6.79 16.39
CA GLN A 67 11.51 5.85 15.39
C GLN A 67 12.44 6.53 14.38
N LYS A 68 12.09 7.75 13.94
CA LYS A 68 12.93 8.59 13.07
C LYS A 68 14.29 8.89 13.70
N LYS A 69 14.31 9.29 14.99
CA LYS A 69 15.54 9.64 15.72
C LYS A 69 16.48 8.44 15.88
N TYR A 70 15.95 7.27 16.19
CA TYR A 70 16.74 6.06 16.46
C TYR A 70 16.81 5.08 15.30
N TYR A 71 16.36 5.47 14.10
CA TYR A 71 16.23 4.57 12.96
C TYR A 71 17.49 3.75 12.63
N PRO A 72 18.71 4.34 12.59
CA PRO A 72 19.91 3.54 12.29
C PRO A 72 20.15 2.41 13.29
N LEU A 73 19.93 2.68 14.59
CA LEU A 73 20.06 1.69 15.65
C LEU A 73 18.96 0.62 15.55
N LEU A 74 17.71 1.03 15.38
CA LEU A 74 16.58 0.11 15.24
C LEU A 74 16.73 -0.78 14.00
N TYR A 75 17.19 -0.23 12.89
CA TYR A 75 17.49 -0.99 11.67
C TYR A 75 18.59 -2.02 11.91
N PHE A 76 19.70 -1.61 12.54
CA PHE A 76 20.76 -2.55 12.89
C PHE A 76 20.24 -3.69 13.77
N ILE A 77 19.50 -3.40 14.83
CA ILE A 77 18.99 -4.42 15.76
C ILE A 77 17.98 -5.34 15.08
N PHE A 78 16.89 -4.79 14.53
CA PHE A 78 15.75 -5.57 14.08
C PHE A 78 15.89 -6.14 12.67
N THR A 79 16.67 -5.48 11.80
CA THR A 79 16.85 -5.95 10.42
C THR A 79 18.11 -6.79 10.25
N ILE A 80 19.18 -6.54 11.02
CA ILE A 80 20.47 -7.23 10.89
C ILE A 80 20.76 -8.14 12.09
N ALA A 81 20.98 -7.57 13.27
CA ALA A 81 21.53 -8.28 14.42
C ALA A 81 20.62 -9.41 14.92
N LEU A 82 19.32 -9.17 15.09
CA LEU A 82 18.39 -10.22 15.51
C LEU A 82 18.22 -11.29 14.43
N PRO A 83 17.93 -10.96 13.15
CA PRO A 83 17.83 -11.96 12.09
C PRO A 83 19.08 -12.81 11.85
N VAL A 84 20.27 -12.27 12.10
CA VAL A 84 21.53 -13.01 11.98
C VAL A 84 21.85 -13.78 13.26
N GLY A 85 21.69 -13.14 14.42
CA GLY A 85 22.10 -13.67 15.72
C GLY A 85 21.18 -14.74 16.28
N ILE A 86 19.86 -14.62 16.10
CA ILE A 86 18.89 -15.64 16.56
C ILE A 86 19.25 -17.00 15.95
N PRO A 87 19.48 -17.11 14.63
CA PRO A 87 19.90 -18.37 14.05
C PRO A 87 21.18 -18.98 14.59
N VAL A 88 22.20 -18.13 14.70
CA VAL A 88 23.52 -18.55 15.18
C VAL A 88 23.42 -19.07 16.61
N TYR A 89 22.61 -18.40 17.45
CA TYR A 89 22.51 -18.72 18.87
C TYR A 89 21.57 -19.90 19.16
N PHE A 90 20.36 -19.92 18.59
CA PHE A 90 19.31 -20.87 19.00
C PHE A 90 19.32 -22.18 18.23
N TRP A 91 19.88 -22.22 17.02
CA TRP A 91 19.93 -23.42 16.19
C TRP A 91 21.31 -23.67 15.56
N ASN A 92 22.35 -23.05 16.13
CA ASN A 92 23.76 -23.27 15.77
C ASN A 92 24.03 -23.11 14.25
N GLU A 93 23.32 -22.18 13.60
CA GLU A 93 23.54 -21.87 12.18
C GLU A 93 24.89 -21.17 11.99
N ASN A 94 25.50 -21.35 10.83
CA ASN A 94 26.72 -20.67 10.45
C ASN A 94 26.49 -19.14 10.32
N LEU A 95 27.41 -18.34 10.87
CA LEU A 95 27.32 -16.87 10.81
C LEU A 95 27.27 -16.33 9.37
N TRP A 96 28.06 -16.91 8.47
CA TRP A 96 28.09 -16.52 7.06
C TRP A 96 26.76 -16.80 6.37
N ASN A 97 26.19 -18.00 6.58
CA ASN A 97 24.87 -18.35 6.05
C ASN A 97 23.80 -17.42 6.61
N SER A 98 23.83 -17.16 7.92
CA SER A 98 22.86 -16.28 8.56
C SER A 98 22.93 -14.85 8.02
N PHE A 99 24.13 -14.32 7.83
CA PHE A 99 24.32 -13.00 7.25
C PHE A 99 23.84 -12.91 5.80
N TRP A 100 24.15 -13.89 4.95
CA TRP A 100 23.80 -13.82 3.53
C TRP A 100 22.35 -14.22 3.23
N ILE A 101 21.80 -15.17 3.97
CA ILE A 101 20.44 -15.67 3.73
C ILE A 101 19.43 -14.88 4.57
N ASN A 102 19.57 -14.91 5.90
CA ASN A 102 18.56 -14.34 6.80
C ASN A 102 18.55 -12.80 6.80
N TYR A 103 19.68 -12.16 6.52
CA TYR A 103 19.72 -10.72 6.28
C TYR A 103 19.68 -10.37 4.80
N ASN A 104 20.76 -10.60 4.03
CA ASN A 104 20.87 -10.05 2.67
C ASN A 104 19.80 -10.56 1.71
N ALA A 105 19.65 -11.88 1.54
CA ALA A 105 18.69 -12.45 0.60
C ALA A 105 17.25 -12.09 0.98
N ARG A 106 16.88 -12.28 2.26
CA ARG A 106 15.56 -11.88 2.77
C ARG A 106 15.30 -10.40 2.51
N TYR A 107 16.24 -9.52 2.87
CA TYR A 107 16.09 -8.07 2.71
C TYR A 107 15.94 -7.68 1.23
N CYS A 108 16.77 -8.24 0.35
CA CYS A 108 16.68 -8.02 -1.10
C CYS A 108 15.33 -8.49 -1.66
N ILE A 109 14.85 -9.67 -1.28
CA ILE A 109 13.55 -10.19 -1.73
C ILE A 109 12.42 -9.28 -1.25
N THR A 110 12.40 -8.91 0.03
CA THR A 110 11.38 -8.00 0.59
C THR A 110 11.37 -6.65 -0.13
N LEU A 111 12.55 -6.09 -0.44
CA LEU A 111 12.64 -4.85 -1.20
C LEU A 111 12.08 -5.00 -2.62
N ASN A 112 12.43 -6.06 -3.35
CA ASN A 112 11.91 -6.27 -4.71
C ASN A 112 10.39 -6.47 -4.71
N ILE A 113 9.84 -7.17 -3.71
CA ILE A 113 8.39 -7.29 -3.53
C ILE A 113 7.75 -5.91 -3.34
N ALA A 114 8.30 -5.09 -2.44
CA ALA A 114 7.80 -3.73 -2.22
C ALA A 114 7.91 -2.86 -3.49
N TYR A 115 9.00 -3.01 -4.25
CA TYR A 115 9.22 -2.29 -5.50
C TYR A 115 8.32 -2.73 -6.64
N CYS A 116 7.80 -3.96 -6.62
CA CYS A 116 6.76 -4.39 -7.56
C CYS A 116 5.47 -3.59 -7.39
N VAL A 117 5.17 -3.07 -6.20
CA VAL A 117 4.01 -2.18 -5.99
C VAL A 117 4.17 -0.90 -6.82
N ASN A 118 5.35 -0.29 -6.80
CA ASN A 118 5.63 0.93 -7.57
C ASN A 118 5.74 0.70 -9.08
N SER A 119 6.14 -0.51 -9.52
CA SER A 119 6.38 -0.80 -10.94
C SER A 119 5.28 -1.68 -11.55
N VAL A 120 5.20 -2.95 -11.16
CA VAL A 120 4.26 -3.93 -11.72
C VAL A 120 2.82 -3.48 -11.53
N ALA A 121 2.48 -3.00 -10.34
CA ALA A 121 1.14 -2.51 -10.00
C ALA A 121 0.82 -1.11 -10.57
N HIS A 122 1.69 -0.53 -11.40
CA HIS A 122 1.41 0.63 -12.25
C HIS A 122 1.45 0.32 -13.76
N MET A 123 1.67 -0.95 -14.13
CA MET A 123 1.93 -1.31 -15.53
C MET A 123 1.10 -2.49 -16.03
N TRP A 124 0.96 -3.56 -15.24
CA TRP A 124 0.40 -4.83 -15.70
C TRP A 124 -0.68 -5.34 -14.77
N GLY A 125 -1.93 -5.22 -15.21
CA GLY A 125 -3.10 -5.65 -14.46
C GLY A 125 -4.38 -5.00 -14.98
N GLN A 126 -5.45 -5.13 -14.21
CA GLN A 126 -6.79 -4.61 -14.54
C GLN A 126 -7.04 -3.24 -13.91
N LYS A 127 -7.95 -2.44 -14.47
CA LYS A 127 -8.35 -1.13 -13.95
C LYS A 127 -9.86 -1.03 -13.71
N PRO A 128 -10.42 -1.86 -12.82
CA PRO A 128 -11.86 -1.95 -12.63
C PRO A 128 -12.50 -0.68 -12.05
N TYR A 129 -11.73 0.22 -11.40
CA TYR A 129 -12.26 1.41 -10.72
C TYR A 129 -11.97 2.72 -11.45
N ASP A 130 -10.77 2.87 -12.03
CA ASP A 130 -10.43 4.00 -12.89
C ASP A 130 -9.40 3.62 -13.97
N ARG A 131 -9.82 3.62 -15.23
CA ARG A 131 -8.98 3.31 -16.38
C ARG A 131 -8.00 4.43 -16.75
N ASN A 132 -8.20 5.65 -16.23
CA ASN A 132 -7.45 6.84 -16.62
C ASN A 132 -6.16 7.05 -15.79
N ILE A 133 -5.99 6.31 -14.69
CA ILE A 133 -4.76 6.27 -13.89
C ILE A 133 -3.93 5.05 -14.26
N ASN A 134 -2.63 5.04 -13.94
CA ASN A 134 -1.76 3.91 -14.31
C ASN A 134 -1.82 2.74 -13.34
N SER A 135 -2.17 2.96 -12.07
CA SER A 135 -2.31 1.91 -11.07
C SER A 135 -3.28 0.82 -11.51
N VAL A 136 -2.93 -0.44 -11.27
CA VAL A 136 -3.67 -1.63 -11.69
C VAL A 136 -3.85 -2.61 -10.54
N GLU A 137 -4.91 -3.42 -10.62
CA GLU A 137 -5.08 -4.60 -9.78
C GLU A 137 -4.18 -5.74 -10.28
N ASN A 138 -3.34 -6.28 -9.40
CA ASN A 138 -2.46 -7.40 -9.71
C ASN A 138 -2.43 -8.41 -8.55
N VAL A 139 -3.03 -9.58 -8.77
CA VAL A 139 -3.14 -10.65 -7.75
C VAL A 139 -1.77 -11.17 -7.30
N ALA A 140 -0.80 -11.30 -8.22
CA ALA A 140 0.53 -11.79 -7.86
C ALA A 140 1.27 -10.79 -6.93
N VAL A 141 1.15 -9.50 -7.21
CA VAL A 141 1.65 -8.44 -6.32
C VAL A 141 0.90 -8.48 -4.99
N SER A 142 -0.42 -8.68 -4.98
CA SER A 142 -1.20 -8.74 -3.74
C SER A 142 -0.76 -9.89 -2.84
N VAL A 143 -0.54 -11.07 -3.40
CA VAL A 143 -0.06 -12.23 -2.63
C VAL A 143 1.36 -11.98 -2.09
N ALA A 144 2.26 -11.46 -2.93
CA ALA A 144 3.65 -11.23 -2.53
C ALA A 144 3.79 -10.10 -1.50
N ALA A 145 3.06 -8.99 -1.70
CA ALA A 145 3.09 -7.78 -0.89
C ALA A 145 1.97 -7.75 0.17
N LEU A 146 1.40 -8.91 0.53
CA LEU A 146 0.47 -9.08 1.65
C LEU A 146 -0.86 -8.29 1.55
N GLY A 147 -1.26 -7.84 0.36
CA GLY A 147 -2.50 -7.10 0.12
C GLY A 147 -2.34 -5.88 -0.79
N GLU A 148 -1.12 -5.37 -0.93
CA GLU A 148 -0.86 -4.09 -1.60
C GLU A 148 -0.93 -4.13 -3.14
N GLY A 149 -1.37 -5.25 -3.72
CA GLY A 149 -1.52 -5.42 -5.18
C GLY A 149 -2.85 -4.93 -5.74
N TRP A 150 -3.81 -4.58 -4.88
CA TRP A 150 -5.10 -3.97 -5.27
C TRP A 150 -4.94 -2.46 -5.53
N HIS A 151 -4.02 -2.13 -6.43
CA HIS A 151 -3.44 -0.80 -6.51
C HIS A 151 -4.34 0.20 -7.25
N ASN A 152 -5.18 -0.25 -8.19
CA ASN A 152 -6.18 0.62 -8.81
C ASN A 152 -7.21 1.08 -7.79
N PHE A 153 -7.67 0.18 -6.91
CA PHE A 153 -8.55 0.52 -5.80
C PHE A 153 -7.88 1.51 -4.85
N HIS A 154 -6.67 1.17 -4.41
CA HIS A 154 -5.90 1.98 -3.45
C HIS A 154 -5.67 3.41 -3.94
N HIS A 155 -5.33 3.62 -5.21
CA HIS A 155 -5.17 4.97 -5.77
C HIS A 155 -6.48 5.74 -5.92
N VAL A 156 -7.61 5.04 -6.11
CA VAL A 156 -8.93 5.65 -6.19
C VAL A 156 -9.49 6.01 -4.81
N PHE A 157 -9.24 5.17 -3.80
CA PHE A 157 -9.69 5.33 -2.42
C PHE A 157 -8.51 5.26 -1.43
N PRO A 158 -7.55 6.19 -1.46
CA PRO A 158 -6.32 6.12 -0.65
C PRO A 158 -6.54 6.24 0.86
N TRP A 159 -7.77 6.56 1.29
CA TRP A 159 -8.17 6.62 2.70
C TRP A 159 -8.83 5.33 3.21
N ASP A 160 -9.07 4.34 2.34
CA ASP A 160 -9.64 3.05 2.75
C ASP A 160 -8.56 2.19 3.41
N TYR A 161 -8.82 1.75 4.65
CA TYR A 161 -7.84 1.00 5.44
C TYR A 161 -7.53 -0.39 4.86
N LYS A 162 -8.44 -0.96 4.07
CA LYS A 162 -8.29 -2.31 3.51
C LYS A 162 -7.42 -2.32 2.25
N THR A 163 -7.21 -1.16 1.62
CA THR A 163 -6.51 -1.03 0.33
C THR A 163 -7.08 -1.89 -0.81
N GLY A 164 -8.27 -2.49 -0.66
CA GLY A 164 -8.94 -3.30 -1.68
C GLY A 164 -10.42 -3.52 -1.37
N GLU A 165 -11.22 -3.81 -2.40
CA GLU A 165 -12.67 -4.04 -2.25
C GLU A 165 -12.98 -5.40 -1.62
N PHE A 166 -12.44 -6.48 -2.19
CA PHE A 166 -12.89 -7.85 -1.94
C PHE A 166 -12.17 -8.49 -0.74
N GLY A 167 -12.44 -7.98 0.46
CA GLY A 167 -12.15 -8.62 1.73
C GLY A 167 -10.72 -9.21 1.87
N THR A 168 -10.60 -10.22 2.73
CA THR A 168 -9.33 -10.62 3.32
C THR A 168 -8.55 -11.72 2.60
N ARG A 169 -9.12 -12.37 1.57
CA ARG A 169 -8.59 -13.65 1.02
C ARG A 169 -7.16 -13.54 0.48
N PHE A 170 -6.77 -12.36 -0.01
CA PHE A 170 -5.41 -12.06 -0.48
C PHE A 170 -4.88 -10.76 0.11
N ASN A 171 -5.39 -10.38 1.28
CA ASN A 171 -5.05 -9.15 1.97
C ASN A 171 -4.78 -9.45 3.45
N LEU A 172 -3.58 -9.95 3.71
CA LEU A 172 -3.10 -10.29 5.04
C LEU A 172 -2.93 -9.04 5.91
N SER A 173 -2.59 -7.89 5.32
CA SER A 173 -2.57 -6.59 6.01
C SER A 173 -3.94 -6.26 6.62
N THR A 174 -5.02 -6.41 5.86
CA THR A 174 -6.38 -6.19 6.36
C THR A 174 -6.73 -7.17 7.48
N GLN A 175 -6.41 -8.46 7.32
CA GLN A 175 -6.65 -9.46 8.38
C GLN A 175 -5.94 -9.12 9.69
N PHE A 176 -4.71 -8.63 9.58
CA PHE A 176 -3.93 -8.20 10.73
C PHE A 176 -4.60 -7.01 11.42
N ILE A 177 -5.03 -5.99 10.67
CA ILE A 177 -5.73 -4.82 11.23
C ILE A 177 -7.07 -5.24 11.85
N ASP A 178 -7.86 -6.07 11.18
CA ASP A 178 -9.15 -6.57 11.67
C ASP A 178 -8.98 -7.37 12.98
N PHE A 179 -7.90 -8.14 13.11
CA PHE A 179 -7.57 -8.84 14.36
C PHE A 179 -7.30 -7.85 15.50
N PHE A 180 -6.53 -6.78 15.27
CA PHE A 180 -6.30 -5.76 16.29
C PHE A 180 -7.54 -4.91 16.57
N ALA A 181 -8.43 -4.75 15.59
CA ALA A 181 -9.71 -4.10 15.81
C ALA A 181 -10.63 -4.95 16.67
N TRP A 182 -10.65 -6.27 16.44
CA TRP A 182 -11.34 -7.22 17.29
C TRP A 182 -10.83 -7.22 18.74
N LEU A 183 -9.51 -7.05 18.95
CA LEU A 183 -8.92 -6.85 20.28
C LEU A 183 -9.20 -5.46 20.89
N GLY A 184 -9.74 -4.51 20.12
CA GLY A 184 -9.96 -3.11 20.54
C GLY A 184 -8.72 -2.22 20.50
N TRP A 185 -7.63 -2.65 19.87
CA TRP A 185 -6.39 -1.88 19.73
C TRP A 185 -6.38 -0.99 18.49
N ALA A 186 -7.18 -1.34 17.47
CA ALA A 186 -7.46 -0.51 16.31
C ALA A 186 -8.95 -0.13 16.27
N TYR A 187 -9.25 1.08 15.84
CA TYR A 187 -10.61 1.61 15.73
C TYR A 187 -10.64 2.74 14.68
N ASP A 188 -11.82 3.31 14.41
CA ASP A 188 -12.05 4.29 13.34
C ASP A 188 -11.58 3.81 11.96
N LEU A 189 -11.81 2.53 11.67
CA LEU A 189 -11.47 1.92 10.39
C LEU A 189 -12.37 2.48 9.29
N LYS A 190 -11.76 3.20 8.33
CA LYS A 190 -12.49 3.86 7.23
C LYS A 190 -12.52 2.98 6.00
N SER A 191 -13.69 2.72 5.46
CA SER A 191 -13.84 2.01 4.18
C SER A 191 -14.81 2.70 3.23
N ALA A 192 -14.49 2.65 1.94
CA ALA A 192 -15.37 3.08 0.86
C ALA A 192 -16.66 2.25 0.86
N THR A 193 -17.80 2.93 0.78
CA THR A 193 -19.10 2.25 0.75
C THR A 193 -19.30 1.50 -0.56
N PRO A 194 -20.07 0.41 -0.59
CA PRO A 194 -20.38 -0.31 -1.83
C PRO A 194 -20.94 0.60 -2.93
N LYS A 195 -21.75 1.59 -2.56
CA LYS A 195 -22.31 2.59 -3.48
C LYS A 195 -21.23 3.51 -4.08
N MET A 196 -20.25 3.95 -3.30
CA MET A 196 -19.11 4.74 -3.80
C MET A 196 -18.28 3.93 -4.80
N ILE A 197 -17.97 2.69 -4.46
CA ILE A 197 -17.20 1.77 -5.28
C ILE A 197 -17.93 1.51 -6.60
N TYR A 198 -19.21 1.14 -6.53
CA TYR A 198 -20.06 0.91 -7.70
C TYR A 198 -20.11 2.11 -8.63
N ASN A 199 -20.43 3.30 -8.11
CA ASN A 199 -20.54 4.51 -8.92
C ASN A 199 -19.22 4.86 -9.61
N ARG A 200 -18.08 4.63 -8.93
CA ARG A 200 -16.75 4.90 -9.47
C ARG A 200 -16.38 3.91 -10.57
N ALA A 201 -16.56 2.60 -10.32
CA ALA A 201 -16.35 1.55 -11.31
C ALA A 201 -17.24 1.73 -12.55
N LYS A 202 -18.53 2.04 -12.38
CA LYS A 202 -19.46 2.31 -13.49
C LYS A 202 -19.04 3.51 -14.33
N LYS A 203 -18.59 4.59 -13.69
CA LYS A 203 -18.22 5.83 -14.37
C LYS A 203 -16.85 5.76 -15.07
N CYS A 204 -15.87 5.15 -14.41
CA CYS A 204 -14.45 5.28 -14.78
C CYS A 204 -13.74 3.94 -15.01
N GLY A 205 -14.33 2.81 -14.64
CA GLY A 205 -13.72 1.49 -14.80
C GLY A 205 -13.49 1.08 -16.24
N ASP A 206 -12.62 0.09 -16.44
CA ASP A 206 -12.31 -0.51 -17.74
C ASP A 206 -13.27 -1.65 -18.15
N GLY A 207 -14.27 -1.96 -17.31
CA GLY A 207 -15.23 -3.05 -17.53
C GLY A 207 -14.77 -4.42 -17.01
N SER A 208 -13.61 -4.52 -16.37
CA SER A 208 -13.11 -5.78 -15.77
C SER A 208 -13.71 -6.12 -14.40
N HIS A 209 -14.49 -5.21 -13.81
CA HIS A 209 -15.13 -5.44 -12.51
C HIS A 209 -16.19 -6.55 -12.61
N CYS A 210 -16.34 -7.34 -11.55
CA CYS A 210 -17.18 -8.56 -11.54
C CYS A 210 -18.68 -8.31 -11.79
N TRP A 211 -19.17 -7.09 -11.61
CA TRP A 211 -20.57 -6.74 -11.88
C TRP A 211 -20.84 -6.16 -13.27
N ALA A 212 -19.80 -5.91 -14.07
CA ALA A 212 -19.96 -5.37 -15.43
C ALA A 212 -20.84 -6.25 -16.34
N HIS A 213 -21.05 -7.52 -15.96
CA HIS A 213 -21.91 -8.48 -16.68
C HIS A 213 -23.31 -8.68 -16.06
N ASN A 214 -23.65 -8.02 -14.95
CA ASN A 214 -24.91 -8.22 -14.20
C ASN A 214 -25.51 -6.92 -13.62
N GLU A 215 -25.38 -5.79 -14.33
CA GLU A 215 -25.72 -4.45 -13.84
C GLU A 215 -27.15 -4.30 -13.29
N GLU A 216 -28.17 -4.82 -13.99
CA GLU A 216 -29.59 -4.64 -13.61
C GLU A 216 -29.96 -5.26 -12.25
N LYS A 217 -29.34 -6.37 -11.86
CA LYS A 217 -29.61 -7.03 -10.57
C LYS A 217 -28.89 -6.36 -9.41
N LEU A 218 -27.79 -5.67 -9.69
CA LEU A 218 -26.94 -5.07 -8.67
C LEU A 218 -27.46 -3.70 -8.25
N ASP A 219 -27.95 -2.91 -9.21
CA ASP A 219 -28.60 -1.62 -8.93
C ASP A 219 -29.69 -1.82 -7.86
N LYS A 220 -30.61 -2.77 -8.05
CA LYS A 220 -31.67 -3.05 -7.07
C LYS A 220 -31.14 -3.37 -5.67
N ARG A 221 -30.12 -4.23 -5.54
CA ARG A 221 -29.58 -4.65 -4.23
C ARG A 221 -28.83 -3.55 -3.49
N ILE A 222 -28.04 -2.75 -4.20
CA ILE A 222 -27.26 -1.65 -3.58
C ILE A 222 -28.20 -0.54 -3.11
N PHE A 223 -29.23 -0.22 -3.90
CA PHE A 223 -30.17 0.85 -3.56
C PHE A 223 -31.23 0.41 -2.53
N GLU A 224 -31.73 -0.83 -2.58
CA GLU A 224 -32.68 -1.34 -1.57
C GLU A 224 -32.00 -1.67 -0.22
N GLY A 225 -30.75 -2.15 -0.22
CA GLY A 225 -30.01 -2.45 1.02
C GLY A 225 -29.50 -1.21 1.77
N ALA A 226 -29.27 -0.10 1.06
CA ALA A 226 -28.91 1.18 1.69
C ALA A 226 -30.09 1.80 2.46
N GLU A 227 -31.32 1.69 1.94
CA GLU A 227 -32.52 2.20 2.63
C GLU A 227 -32.82 1.47 3.94
N LEU A 228 -32.52 0.17 4.02
CA LEU A 228 -32.70 -0.63 5.24
C LEU A 228 -31.68 -0.28 6.35
N THR A 229 -30.47 0.15 6.00
CA THR A 229 -29.41 0.46 6.98
C THR A 229 -29.48 1.88 7.54
N ASP A 230 -30.13 2.81 6.82
CA ASP A 230 -30.41 4.15 7.34
C ASP A 230 -31.59 4.13 8.34
N HIS A 231 -32.53 3.19 8.21
CA HIS A 231 -33.66 3.05 9.16
C HIS A 231 -33.29 2.42 10.51
N GLU A 232 -32.23 1.61 10.59
CA GLU A 232 -31.77 1.00 11.86
C GLU A 232 -30.89 1.94 12.72
N LYS A 233 -30.57 3.14 12.24
CA LYS A 233 -29.81 4.14 13.00
C LYS A 233 -30.68 5.15 13.76
N ASP A 234 -32.00 5.12 13.55
CA ASP A 234 -32.97 6.04 14.15
C ASP A 234 -33.88 5.38 15.22
N THR A 235 -33.50 4.21 15.75
CA THR A 235 -34.17 3.53 16.90
C THR A 235 -33.18 3.10 17.96
#